data_AF-A0AAE9DLW7-F1
#
_entry.id   AF-A0AAE9DLW7-F1
#
_cell.length_a   1.000
_cell.length_b   1.000
_cell.length_c   1.000
_cell.angle_alpha   90.00
_cell.angle_beta   90.00
_cell.angle_gamma   90.00
#
_symmetry.space_group_name_H-M   'P 1'
#
loop_
_entity.id
_entity.type
_entity.pdbx_description
1 polymer ?
#
loop_
_entity_poly.entity_id
_entity_poly.type
_entity_poly.pdbx_seq_one_letter_code
_entity_poly.pdbx_strand_id
1 'polypeptide(L)'
;MENSELKNSVKSVNCASCIPEKDPEEDLQAATAAAVEEAEKANWGSRAFVKLGQTIGVVELTKLEPRFERNIDKLISYHNIIYKMVDAIELQVQVVPKMLAQKKVSCNPGENPWEMLGGWLNFLGINHYTGPHAKIVMKYSKACGKISQKEALVQKRTRSHLIKRMRVYTSEESEELNETVAGLGHLLHSIDESRHQLKSANTLEKLKEKGEAYRIFVKAFDHKASAVQAAIDEVATQVSLHQHELLKFSREVSVFNDSVFNSLNEVILRLGYHIQK
;
A
#
# COMPACT_ATOMS: atom_id res chain seq x y z
N MET A 1 16.29 -61.58 -18.13
CA MET A 1 15.94 -60.59 -19.17
C MET A 1 15.52 -59.33 -18.44
N GLU A 2 16.12 -58.15 -18.58
CA GLU A 2 17.28 -57.68 -19.33
C GLU A 2 17.61 -56.30 -18.75
N ASN A 3 18.91 -56.06 -18.53
CA ASN A 3 19.64 -54.82 -18.82
C ASN A 3 19.21 -53.48 -18.16
N SER A 4 20.10 -52.61 -17.71
CA SER A 4 21.57 -52.60 -17.66
C SER A 4 21.96 -51.33 -16.90
N GLU A 5 22.87 -51.45 -15.95
CA GLU A 5 23.53 -50.31 -15.32
C GLU A 5 24.42 -49.58 -16.34
N LEU A 6 24.18 -48.30 -16.55
CA LEU A 6 25.10 -47.38 -17.23
C LEU A 6 25.25 -46.12 -16.37
N LYS A 7 26.11 -46.23 -15.35
CA LYS A 7 26.68 -45.07 -14.64
C LYS A 7 27.85 -44.53 -15.46
N ASN A 8 27.58 -43.62 -16.39
CA ASN A 8 28.62 -42.84 -17.05
C ASN A 8 28.78 -41.47 -16.36
N SER A 9 29.89 -41.40 -15.62
CA SER A 9 30.78 -40.25 -15.45
C SER A 9 30.44 -39.00 -16.27
N VAL A 10 30.03 -37.94 -15.58
CA VAL A 10 30.34 -36.56 -16.00
C VAL A 10 31.09 -35.90 -14.84
N LYS A 11 32.41 -35.82 -15.00
CA LYS A 11 33.29 -34.99 -14.16
C LYS A 11 32.83 -33.54 -14.33
N SER A 12 32.41 -32.91 -13.24
CA SER A 12 32.23 -31.46 -13.17
C SER A 12 33.57 -30.79 -13.42
N VAL A 13 33.73 -30.18 -14.58
CA VAL A 13 34.81 -29.22 -14.84
C VAL A 13 34.43 -27.96 -14.07
N ASN A 14 35.05 -27.75 -12.91
CA ASN A 14 35.03 -26.48 -12.21
C ASN A 14 35.75 -25.45 -13.08
N CYS A 15 34.99 -24.65 -13.83
CA CYS A 15 35.51 -23.46 -14.48
C CYS A 15 35.53 -22.33 -13.45
N ALA A 16 36.67 -22.14 -12.79
CA ALA A 16 36.93 -21.00 -11.93
C ALA A 16 37.21 -19.77 -12.81
N SER A 17 36.17 -19.12 -13.36
CA SER A 17 36.28 -17.77 -13.94
C SER A 17 34.96 -17.02 -14.16
N CYS A 18 33.85 -17.42 -13.54
CA CYS A 18 32.63 -16.59 -13.55
C CYS A 18 32.61 -15.69 -12.30
N ILE A 19 33.32 -14.56 -12.35
CA ILE A 19 32.93 -13.41 -11.52
C ILE A 19 31.54 -13.02 -12.06
N PRO A 20 30.47 -13.01 -11.26
CA PRO A 20 29.20 -12.49 -11.73
C PRO A 20 29.43 -11.03 -12.15
N GLU A 21 29.28 -10.72 -13.44
CA GLU A 21 29.18 -9.33 -13.90
C GLU A 21 28.04 -8.71 -13.11
N LYS A 22 28.36 -7.69 -12.30
CA LYS A 22 27.36 -6.92 -11.56
C LYS A 22 26.38 -6.31 -12.56
N ASP A 23 25.11 -6.37 -12.23
CA ASP A 23 24.05 -5.81 -13.06
C ASP A 23 24.26 -4.27 -13.18
N PRO A 24 24.38 -3.72 -14.40
CA PRO A 24 24.53 -2.28 -14.62
C PRO A 24 23.40 -1.45 -14.00
N GLU A 25 22.21 -2.03 -13.84
CA GLU A 25 21.05 -1.39 -13.23
C GLU A 25 21.20 -1.29 -11.70
N GLU A 26 21.67 -2.35 -11.05
CA GLU A 26 21.97 -2.35 -9.61
C GLU A 26 23.06 -1.33 -9.25
N ASP A 27 24.11 -1.23 -10.07
CA ASP A 27 25.18 -0.25 -9.86
C ASP A 27 24.69 1.20 -10.05
N LEU A 28 23.77 1.46 -11.00
CA LEU A 28 23.14 2.77 -11.18
C LEU A 28 22.21 3.13 -10.00
N GLN A 29 21.46 2.15 -9.50
CA GLN A 29 20.55 2.32 -8.38
C GLN A 29 21.33 2.62 -7.09
N ALA A 30 22.43 1.90 -6.84
CA ALA A 30 23.33 2.15 -5.71
C ALA A 30 24.00 3.53 -5.81
N ALA A 31 24.48 3.92 -7.00
CA ALA A 31 25.07 5.24 -7.23
C ALA A 31 24.03 6.37 -7.02
N THR A 32 22.79 6.15 -7.45
CA THR A 32 21.69 7.11 -7.24
C THR A 32 21.37 7.26 -5.75
N ALA A 33 21.29 6.14 -5.00
CA ALA A 33 21.04 6.17 -3.57
C ALA A 33 22.13 6.94 -2.81
N ALA A 34 23.40 6.68 -3.11
CA ALA A 34 24.53 7.40 -2.52
C ALA A 34 24.48 8.91 -2.83
N ALA A 35 24.17 9.29 -4.07
CA ALA A 35 24.05 10.70 -4.46
C ALA A 35 22.88 11.41 -3.76
N VAL A 36 21.78 10.71 -3.50
CA VAL A 36 20.63 11.25 -2.75
C VAL A 36 20.97 11.43 -1.28
N GLU A 37 21.62 10.44 -0.65
CA GLU A 37 22.07 10.55 0.73
C GLU A 37 23.08 11.69 0.91
N GLU A 38 24.00 11.85 -0.04
CA GLU A 38 24.94 12.97 -0.08
C GLU A 38 24.21 14.31 -0.22
N ALA A 39 23.25 14.40 -1.14
CA ALA A 39 22.44 15.59 -1.36
C ALA A 39 21.61 15.95 -0.11
N GLU A 40 21.02 14.97 0.57
CA GLU A 40 20.27 15.15 1.82
C GLU A 40 21.15 15.69 2.95
N LYS A 41 22.33 15.09 3.16
CA LYS A 41 23.31 15.52 4.17
C LYS A 41 23.79 16.94 3.90
N ALA A 42 24.11 17.26 2.64
CA ALA A 42 24.51 18.59 2.23
C ALA A 42 23.41 19.63 2.51
N ASN A 43 22.16 19.32 2.13
CA ASN A 43 21.02 20.21 2.33
C ASN A 43 20.71 20.49 3.81
N TRP A 44 20.95 19.51 4.70
CA TRP A 44 20.83 19.70 6.14
C TRP A 44 21.88 20.67 6.69
N GLY A 45 23.13 20.55 6.23
CA GLY A 45 24.21 21.50 6.53
C GLY A 45 23.88 22.90 6.05
N SER A 46 23.42 23.04 4.80
CA SER A 46 23.05 24.32 4.17
C SER A 46 21.90 25.03 4.90
N ARG A 47 20.87 24.30 5.37
CA ARG A 47 19.76 24.89 6.17
C ARG A 47 20.23 25.47 7.51
N ALA A 48 21.27 24.91 8.13
CA ALA A 48 21.88 25.47 9.33
C ALA A 48 22.66 26.77 9.03
N PHE A 49 23.35 26.84 7.88
CA PHE A 49 24.07 28.04 7.43
C PHE A 49 23.14 29.17 6.94
N VAL A 50 22.00 28.86 6.31
CA VAL A 50 21.00 29.87 5.89
C VAL A 50 20.32 30.54 7.10
N LYS A 51 20.15 29.83 8.23
CA LYS A 51 19.72 30.44 9.50
C LYS A 51 20.74 31.42 10.10
N LEU A 52 21.97 31.45 9.59
CA LEU A 52 23.06 32.35 10.02
C LEU A 52 23.30 33.55 9.07
N GLY A 53 22.35 33.83 8.16
CA GLY A 53 22.22 35.16 7.56
C GLY A 53 23.10 35.48 6.35
N GLN A 54 23.61 34.48 5.63
CA GLN A 54 24.15 34.72 4.29
C GLN A 54 23.08 34.44 3.23
N THR A 55 22.50 35.52 2.70
CA THR A 55 21.66 35.51 1.50
C THR A 55 22.50 35.08 0.30
N ILE A 56 22.33 33.83 -0.12
CA ILE A 56 22.85 33.32 -1.39
C ILE A 56 22.15 34.12 -2.50
N GLY A 57 22.92 34.98 -3.19
CA GLY A 57 22.42 35.90 -4.21
C GLY A 57 21.77 35.16 -5.38
N VAL A 58 20.71 35.75 -5.93
CA VAL A 58 19.87 35.30 -7.07
C VAL A 58 20.50 34.17 -7.90
N VAL A 59 20.35 32.93 -7.43
CA VAL A 59 20.74 31.72 -8.16
C VAL A 59 19.57 31.37 -9.06
N GLU A 60 19.81 31.19 -10.36
CA GLU A 60 18.87 30.52 -11.25
C GLU A 60 18.70 29.08 -10.75
N LEU A 61 17.64 28.86 -9.97
CA LEU A 61 17.30 27.56 -9.43
C LEU A 61 16.75 26.68 -10.56
N THR A 62 17.28 25.46 -10.67
CA THR A 62 16.72 24.44 -11.55
C THR A 62 15.33 24.10 -11.02
N LYS A 63 14.32 24.21 -11.89
CA LYS A 63 12.93 23.88 -11.58
C LYS A 63 12.49 22.68 -12.40
N LEU A 64 11.59 21.89 -11.81
CA LEU A 64 10.87 20.88 -12.57
C LEU A 64 10.02 21.53 -13.66
N GLU A 65 9.77 20.78 -14.73
CA GLU A 65 8.79 21.20 -15.72
C GLU A 65 7.41 21.35 -15.02
N PRO A 66 6.68 22.47 -15.20
CA PRO A 66 5.40 22.68 -14.52
C PRO A 66 4.34 21.62 -14.80
N ARG A 67 4.45 20.89 -15.92
CA ARG A 67 3.58 19.75 -16.22
C ARG A 67 3.93 18.53 -15.37
N PHE A 68 5.23 18.26 -15.21
CA PHE A 68 5.73 17.16 -14.39
C PHE A 68 5.36 17.36 -12.92
N GLU A 69 5.60 18.55 -12.37
CA GLU A 69 5.24 18.92 -10.99
C GLU A 69 3.73 18.72 -10.71
N ARG A 70 2.87 19.22 -11.60
CA ARG A 70 1.41 19.01 -11.48
C ARG A 70 1.00 17.54 -11.55
N ASN A 71 1.74 16.70 -12.28
CA ASN A 71 1.45 15.27 -12.35
C ASN A 71 1.90 14.54 -11.09
N ILE A 72 3.03 14.95 -10.49
CA ILE A 72 3.47 14.48 -9.17
C ILE A 72 2.40 14.79 -8.12
N ASP A 73 1.88 16.03 -8.09
CA ASP A 73 0.84 16.42 -7.14
C ASP A 73 -0.43 15.56 -7.29
N LYS A 74 -0.83 15.26 -8.52
CA LYS A 74 -1.97 14.37 -8.80
C LYS A 74 -1.72 12.95 -8.33
N LEU A 75 -0.51 12.43 -8.55
CA LEU A 75 -0.11 11.10 -8.12
C LEU A 75 -0.15 10.99 -6.59
N ILE A 76 0.44 11.95 -5.88
CA ILE A 76 0.42 12.02 -4.42
C ILE A 76 -1.01 12.18 -3.89
N SER A 77 -1.81 13.03 -4.53
CA SER A 77 -3.21 13.23 -4.17
C SER A 77 -4.01 11.92 -4.30
N TYR A 78 -3.86 11.22 -5.42
CA TYR A 78 -4.49 9.92 -5.65
C TYR A 78 -4.07 8.91 -4.59
N HIS A 79 -2.77 8.83 -4.30
CA HIS A 79 -2.23 7.94 -3.30
C HIS A 79 -2.87 8.17 -1.91
N ASN A 80 -2.92 9.42 -1.46
CA ASN A 80 -3.56 9.79 -0.20
C ASN A 80 -5.05 9.46 -0.15
N ILE A 81 -5.75 9.58 -1.29
CA ILE A 81 -7.16 9.21 -1.40
C ILE A 81 -7.31 7.70 -1.19
N ILE A 82 -6.51 6.86 -1.86
CA ILE A 82 -6.59 5.40 -1.72
C ILE A 82 -6.25 4.96 -0.30
N TYR A 83 -5.23 5.56 0.32
CA TYR A 83 -4.88 5.30 1.73
C TYR A 83 -6.08 5.51 2.66
N LYS A 84 -6.77 6.65 2.53
CA LYS A 84 -7.97 6.95 3.33
C LYS A 84 -9.14 6.04 3.01
N MET A 85 -9.31 5.65 1.74
CA MET A 85 -10.37 4.71 1.34
C MET A 85 -10.15 3.32 1.94
N VAL A 86 -8.92 2.81 1.94
CA VAL A 86 -8.59 1.51 2.53
C VAL A 86 -8.98 1.49 4.01
N ASP A 87 -8.57 2.51 4.77
CA ASP A 87 -8.92 2.64 6.19
C ASP A 87 -10.44 2.70 6.39
N ALA A 88 -11.15 3.54 5.62
CA ALA A 88 -12.60 3.66 5.70
C ALA A 88 -13.35 2.36 5.36
N ILE A 89 -12.87 1.57 4.40
CA ILE A 89 -13.46 0.28 4.02
C ILE A 89 -13.23 -0.76 5.12
N GLU A 90 -12.03 -0.81 5.68
CA GLU A 90 -11.70 -1.73 6.77
C GLU A 90 -12.53 -1.43 8.03
N LEU A 91 -12.76 -0.15 8.35
CA LEU A 91 -13.61 0.27 9.46
C LEU A 91 -15.09 -0.11 9.23
N GLN A 92 -15.59 -0.04 7.99
CA GLN A 92 -17.00 -0.37 7.68
C GLN A 92 -17.37 -1.82 7.96
N VAL A 93 -16.44 -2.75 7.80
CA VAL A 93 -16.72 -4.19 7.99
C VAL A 93 -16.46 -4.67 9.41
N GLN A 94 -15.81 -3.85 10.26
CA GLN A 94 -15.51 -4.20 11.64
C GLN A 94 -16.54 -3.56 12.58
N VAL A 95 -17.33 -4.42 13.24
CA VAL A 95 -18.43 -4.00 14.13
C VAL A 95 -18.01 -3.90 15.60
N VAL A 96 -16.82 -4.41 15.97
CA VAL A 96 -16.34 -4.46 17.36
C VAL A 96 -15.43 -3.27 17.67
N PRO A 97 -15.80 -2.35 18.58
CA PRO A 97 -15.03 -1.13 18.89
C PRO A 97 -13.59 -1.38 19.33
N LYS A 98 -13.36 -2.43 20.12
CA LYS A 98 -12.01 -2.81 20.57
C LYS A 98 -11.11 -3.25 19.41
N MET A 99 -11.68 -3.90 18.41
CA MET A 99 -10.94 -4.34 17.22
C MET A 99 -10.70 -3.17 16.25
N LEU A 100 -11.64 -2.23 16.15
CA LEU A 100 -11.44 -0.95 15.47
C LEU A 100 -10.26 -0.18 16.07
N ALA A 101 -10.18 -0.09 17.40
CA ALA A 101 -9.07 0.58 18.09
C ALA A 101 -7.70 -0.08 17.80
N GLN A 102 -7.69 -1.37 17.50
CA GLN A 102 -6.47 -2.12 17.13
C GLN A 102 -6.21 -2.17 15.62
N LYS A 103 -7.00 -1.48 14.80
CA LYS A 103 -6.96 -1.56 13.33
C LYS A 103 -7.02 -3.00 12.82
N LYS A 104 -7.85 -3.84 13.45
CA LYS A 104 -8.08 -5.24 13.04
C LYS A 104 -9.44 -5.37 12.38
N VAL A 105 -9.47 -6.05 11.24
CA VAL A 105 -10.71 -6.28 10.47
C VAL A 105 -11.47 -7.52 10.94
N SER A 106 -10.78 -8.55 11.43
CA SER A 106 -11.41 -9.79 11.91
C SER A 106 -11.84 -9.64 13.37
N CYS A 107 -13.06 -10.07 13.72
CA CYS A 107 -13.45 -10.25 15.13
C CYS A 107 -12.76 -11.49 15.74
N ASN A 108 -12.45 -11.46 17.04
CA ASN A 108 -12.10 -12.69 17.75
C ASN A 108 -13.37 -13.53 18.03
N PRO A 109 -13.24 -14.86 18.18
CA PRO A 109 -14.36 -15.70 18.58
C PRO A 109 -15.02 -15.20 19.86
N GLY A 110 -16.34 -15.13 19.89
CA GLY A 110 -17.13 -14.67 21.04
C GLY A 110 -17.19 -13.15 21.24
N GLU A 111 -16.49 -12.35 20.44
CA GLU A 111 -16.60 -10.87 20.46
C GLU A 111 -17.60 -10.34 19.43
N ASN A 112 -18.06 -11.17 18.49
CA ASN A 112 -19.01 -10.77 17.46
C ASN A 112 -20.42 -10.56 18.06
N PRO A 113 -21.07 -9.40 17.86
CA PRO A 113 -22.39 -9.11 18.44
C PRO A 113 -23.48 -10.12 18.06
N TRP A 114 -23.49 -10.60 16.81
CA TRP A 114 -24.44 -11.60 16.35
C TRP A 114 -24.18 -12.97 16.99
N GLU A 115 -22.91 -13.32 17.20
CA GLU A 115 -22.55 -14.54 17.92
C GLU A 115 -23.01 -14.47 19.38
N MET A 116 -22.74 -13.37 20.07
CA MET A 116 -23.16 -13.15 21.45
C MET A 116 -24.68 -13.19 21.60
N LEU A 117 -25.40 -12.46 20.76
CA LEU A 117 -26.86 -12.46 20.75
C LEU A 117 -27.42 -13.86 20.48
N GLY A 118 -26.86 -14.56 19.48
CA GLY A 118 -27.25 -15.93 19.16
C GLY A 118 -27.05 -16.89 20.32
N GLY A 119 -25.93 -16.77 21.05
CA GLY A 119 -25.63 -17.55 22.24
C GLY A 119 -26.62 -17.30 23.38
N TRP A 120 -26.91 -16.03 23.69
CA TRP A 120 -27.89 -15.67 24.72
C TRP A 120 -29.30 -16.16 24.39
N LEU A 121 -29.73 -16.01 23.13
CA LEU A 121 -31.03 -16.53 22.69
C LEU A 121 -31.07 -18.06 22.82
N ASN A 122 -30.00 -18.77 22.45
CA ASN A 122 -29.94 -20.22 22.64
C ASN A 122 -30.09 -20.61 24.12
N PHE A 123 -29.37 -19.92 25.00
CA PHE A 123 -29.46 -20.14 26.45
C PHE A 123 -30.88 -19.93 26.98
N LEU A 124 -31.55 -18.84 26.60
CA LEU A 124 -32.93 -18.56 26.99
C LEU A 124 -33.91 -19.62 26.46
N GLY A 125 -33.74 -20.05 25.21
CA GLY A 125 -34.58 -21.08 24.60
C GLY A 125 -34.48 -22.44 25.28
N ILE A 126 -33.33 -22.77 25.85
CA ILE A 126 -33.09 -24.04 26.57
C ILE A 126 -33.57 -23.96 28.02
N ASN A 127 -33.27 -22.86 28.71
CA ASN A 127 -33.37 -22.81 30.17
C ASN A 127 -34.60 -22.05 30.70
N HIS A 128 -35.18 -21.14 29.91
CA HIS A 128 -36.20 -20.20 30.41
C HIS A 128 -37.54 -20.32 29.70
N TYR A 129 -37.57 -20.71 28.42
CA TYR A 129 -38.81 -20.86 27.66
C TYR A 129 -39.18 -22.32 27.43
N THR A 130 -40.47 -22.59 27.22
CA THR A 130 -40.98 -23.91 26.85
C THR A 130 -41.93 -23.80 25.64
N GLY A 131 -42.20 -24.95 25.01
CA GLY A 131 -43.18 -25.05 23.93
C GLY A 131 -42.87 -24.16 22.71
N PRO A 132 -43.85 -23.43 22.16
CA PRO A 132 -43.66 -22.58 20.98
C PRO A 132 -42.64 -21.46 21.19
N HIS A 133 -42.61 -20.82 22.36
CA HIS A 133 -41.69 -19.71 22.65
C HIS A 133 -40.22 -20.14 22.58
N ALA A 134 -39.88 -21.31 23.17
CA ALA A 134 -38.54 -21.89 23.05
C ALA A 134 -38.13 -22.09 21.59
N LYS A 135 -39.02 -22.65 20.76
CA LYS A 135 -38.77 -22.88 19.32
C LYS A 135 -38.52 -21.57 18.56
N ILE A 136 -39.18 -20.48 18.93
CA ILE A 136 -39.01 -19.16 18.30
C ILE A 136 -37.63 -18.60 18.62
N VAL A 137 -37.27 -18.56 19.90
CA VAL A 137 -35.99 -18.03 20.36
C VAL A 137 -34.82 -18.83 19.77
N MET A 138 -34.94 -20.17 19.70
CA MET A 138 -33.95 -21.02 19.05
C MET A 138 -33.81 -20.76 17.55
N LYS A 139 -34.89 -20.39 16.84
CA LYS A 139 -34.83 -20.01 15.42
C LYS A 139 -34.08 -18.69 15.23
N TYR A 140 -34.34 -17.69 16.06
CA TYR A 140 -33.57 -16.44 16.05
C TYR A 140 -32.10 -16.67 16.37
N SER A 141 -31.79 -17.52 17.34
CA SER A 141 -30.41 -17.92 17.65
C SER A 141 -29.69 -18.48 16.42
N LYS A 142 -30.33 -19.40 15.69
CA LYS A 142 -29.79 -19.95 14.44
C LYS A 142 -29.58 -18.88 13.36
N ALA A 143 -30.50 -17.93 13.22
CA ALA A 143 -30.35 -16.82 12.28
C ALA A 143 -29.15 -15.94 12.64
N CYS A 144 -28.97 -15.60 13.91
CA CYS A 144 -27.82 -14.85 14.40
C CYS A 144 -26.49 -15.59 14.10
N GLY A 145 -26.44 -16.91 14.30
CA GLY A 145 -25.26 -17.72 13.95
C GLY A 145 -24.94 -17.74 12.45
N LYS A 146 -25.96 -17.74 11.57
CA LYS A 146 -25.73 -17.61 10.12
C LYS A 146 -25.18 -16.23 9.76
N ILE A 147 -25.69 -15.17 10.41
CA ILE A 147 -25.24 -13.80 10.17
C ILE A 147 -23.80 -13.62 10.61
N SER A 148 -23.44 -14.07 11.83
CA SER A 148 -22.07 -13.95 12.35
C SER A 148 -21.04 -14.64 11.46
N GLN A 149 -21.35 -15.84 10.95
CA GLN A 149 -20.48 -16.57 10.02
C GLN A 149 -20.25 -15.80 8.72
N LYS A 150 -21.31 -15.20 8.15
CA LYS A 150 -21.19 -14.41 6.93
C LYS A 150 -20.44 -13.11 7.16
N GLU A 151 -20.67 -12.44 8.29
CA GLU A 151 -19.95 -11.22 8.65
C GLU A 151 -18.44 -11.49 8.80
N ALA A 152 -18.07 -12.57 9.51
CA ALA A 152 -16.68 -13.00 9.63
C ALA A 152 -16.04 -13.33 8.27
N LEU A 153 -16.82 -13.92 7.34
CA LEU A 153 -16.35 -14.19 5.98
C LEU A 153 -16.09 -12.89 5.20
N VAL A 154 -17.00 -11.92 5.27
CA VAL A 154 -16.84 -10.59 4.64
C VAL A 154 -15.60 -9.91 5.21
N GLN A 155 -15.45 -9.83 6.54
CA GLN A 155 -14.27 -9.29 7.20
C GLN A 155 -12.97 -9.91 6.68
N LYS A 156 -12.89 -11.25 6.65
CA LYS A 156 -11.70 -11.96 6.15
C LYS A 156 -11.43 -11.66 4.67
N ARG A 157 -12.47 -11.62 3.84
CA ARG A 157 -12.35 -11.41 2.39
C ARG A 157 -12.03 -9.96 2.03
N THR A 158 -12.45 -8.98 2.83
CA THR A 158 -12.15 -7.55 2.60
C THR A 158 -10.67 -7.34 2.34
N ARG A 159 -9.81 -7.69 3.30
CA ARG A 159 -8.36 -7.52 3.18
C ARG A 159 -7.70 -8.40 2.11
N SER A 160 -8.17 -9.65 1.98
CA SER A 160 -7.46 -10.67 1.20
C SER A 160 -7.85 -10.69 -0.28
N HIS A 161 -9.06 -10.24 -0.64
CA HIS A 161 -9.62 -10.45 -1.97
C HIS A 161 -10.43 -9.28 -2.53
N LEU A 162 -11.00 -8.41 -1.67
CA LEU A 162 -11.89 -7.34 -2.13
C LEU A 162 -11.11 -6.05 -2.39
N ILE A 163 -10.16 -5.70 -1.51
CA ILE A 163 -9.33 -4.48 -1.61
C ILE A 163 -7.83 -4.80 -1.53
N LYS A 164 -7.41 -5.97 -2.04
CA LYS A 164 -6.03 -6.45 -1.89
C LYS A 164 -5.05 -5.51 -2.56
N ARG A 165 -5.33 -5.09 -3.80
CA ARG A 165 -4.43 -4.24 -4.58
C ARG A 165 -4.37 -2.84 -3.99
N MET A 166 -5.52 -2.25 -3.65
CA MET A 166 -5.57 -0.97 -2.94
C MET A 166 -4.71 -1.00 -1.67
N ARG A 167 -4.75 -2.10 -0.92
CA ARG A 167 -3.98 -2.25 0.32
C ARG A 167 -2.47 -2.36 0.07
N VAL A 168 -2.04 -3.15 -0.91
CA VAL A 168 -0.62 -3.28 -1.31
C VAL A 168 -0.08 -1.94 -1.81
N TYR A 169 -0.85 -1.26 -2.66
CA TYR A 169 -0.53 0.05 -3.19
C TYR A 169 -0.23 1.06 -2.06
N THR A 170 -0.95 0.98 -0.95
CA THR A 170 -0.79 1.91 0.18
C THR A 170 0.22 1.50 1.26
N SER A 171 0.79 0.29 1.20
CA SER A 171 1.67 -0.20 2.27
C SER A 171 3.16 0.01 1.98
N GLU A 172 3.65 -0.43 0.83
CA GLU A 172 5.09 -0.39 0.49
C GLU A 172 5.37 0.66 -0.60
N GLU A 173 4.54 0.71 -1.64
CA GLU A 173 4.68 1.64 -2.77
C GLU A 173 4.43 3.12 -2.38
N SER A 174 3.81 3.36 -1.21
CA SER A 174 3.53 4.69 -0.66
C SER A 174 4.77 5.42 -0.16
N GLU A 175 5.54 4.73 0.68
CA GLU A 175 6.70 5.30 1.37
C GLU A 175 7.80 5.57 0.34
N GLU A 176 8.02 4.61 -0.56
CA GLU A 176 8.99 4.71 -1.66
C GLU A 176 8.70 5.90 -2.60
N LEU A 177 7.42 6.13 -2.95
CA LEU A 177 7.07 7.26 -3.82
C LEU A 177 7.34 8.60 -3.13
N ASN A 178 6.98 8.74 -1.86
CA ASN A 178 7.21 9.97 -1.11
C ASN A 178 8.71 10.25 -0.96
N GLU A 179 9.52 9.24 -0.65
CA GLU A 179 10.98 9.33 -0.60
C GLU A 179 11.59 9.66 -1.96
N THR A 180 11.05 9.08 -3.04
CA THR A 180 11.52 9.35 -4.40
C THR A 180 11.24 10.78 -4.83
N VAL A 181 10.05 11.31 -4.54
CA VAL A 181 9.70 12.71 -4.82
C VAL A 181 10.52 13.66 -3.95
N ALA A 182 10.71 13.37 -2.67
CA ALA A 182 11.57 14.19 -1.80
C ALA A 182 13.01 14.22 -2.31
N GLY A 183 13.55 13.07 -2.71
CA GLY A 183 14.89 12.94 -3.30
C GLY A 183 15.10 13.80 -4.55
N LEU A 184 14.09 13.99 -5.40
CA LEU A 184 14.18 14.91 -6.54
C LEU A 184 14.45 16.35 -6.10
N GLY A 185 13.80 16.81 -5.03
CA GLY A 185 14.02 18.15 -4.48
C GLY A 185 15.43 18.32 -3.92
N HIS A 186 15.96 17.29 -3.25
CA HIS A 186 17.34 17.29 -2.76
C HIS A 186 18.35 17.35 -3.91
N LEU A 187 18.16 16.52 -4.94
CA LEU A 187 19.04 16.47 -6.11
C LEU A 187 19.03 17.77 -6.91
N LEU A 188 17.88 18.44 -7.08
CA LEU A 188 17.82 19.75 -7.74
C LEU A 188 18.69 20.78 -7.03
N HIS A 189 18.66 20.80 -5.71
CA HIS A 189 19.50 21.70 -4.92
C HIS A 189 20.99 21.41 -5.13
N SER A 190 21.39 20.14 -5.06
CA SER A 190 22.79 19.73 -5.26
C SER A 190 23.26 19.93 -6.70
N ILE A 191 22.38 19.82 -7.71
CA ILE A 191 22.69 20.18 -9.10
C ILE A 191 23.01 21.67 -9.21
N ASP A 192 22.22 22.54 -8.57
CA ASP A 192 22.45 23.98 -8.60
C ASP A 192 23.73 24.36 -7.86
N GLU A 193 23.98 23.75 -6.69
CA GLU A 193 25.21 23.96 -5.92
C GLU A 193 26.44 23.50 -6.70
N SER A 194 26.44 22.26 -7.22
CA SER A 194 27.55 21.72 -8.01
C SER A 194 27.77 22.51 -9.31
N ARG A 195 26.71 23.01 -9.96
CA ARG A 195 26.83 23.93 -11.11
C ARG A 195 27.53 25.22 -10.71
N HIS A 196 27.19 25.80 -9.56
CA HIS A 196 27.87 27.00 -9.07
C HIS A 196 29.35 26.69 -8.77
N GLN A 197 29.64 25.58 -8.09
CA GLN A 197 31.01 25.18 -7.79
C GLN A 197 31.82 24.97 -9.07
N LEU A 198 31.23 24.37 -10.10
CA LEU A 198 31.85 24.17 -11.42
C LEU A 198 32.21 25.52 -12.07
N LYS A 199 31.29 26.50 -12.04
CA LYS A 199 31.55 27.86 -12.54
C LYS A 199 32.66 28.59 -11.79
N SER A 200 32.91 28.24 -10.52
CA SER A 200 33.99 28.83 -9.70
C SER A 200 35.32 28.07 -9.78
N ALA A 201 35.43 27.03 -10.61
CA ALA A 201 36.68 26.30 -10.80
C ALA A 201 37.72 27.14 -11.55
N ASN A 202 38.92 27.26 -10.98
CA ASN A 202 40.02 28.07 -11.51
C ASN A 202 41.19 27.24 -12.06
N THR A 203 41.13 25.91 -11.96
CA THR A 203 42.13 24.99 -12.51
C THR A 203 41.46 23.86 -13.28
N LEU A 204 42.16 23.28 -14.26
CA LEU A 204 41.64 22.19 -15.09
C LEU A 204 41.33 20.92 -14.26
N GLU A 205 42.13 20.62 -13.24
CA GLU A 205 41.90 19.49 -12.34
C GLU A 205 40.62 19.68 -11.52
N LYS A 206 40.43 20.86 -10.91
CA LYS A 206 39.21 21.19 -10.16
C LYS A 206 37.98 21.24 -11.06
N LEU A 207 38.15 21.66 -12.32
CA LEU A 207 37.08 21.65 -13.31
C LEU A 207 36.61 20.22 -13.61
N LYS A 208 37.54 19.27 -13.76
CA LYS A 208 37.22 17.85 -13.97
C LYS A 208 36.53 17.23 -12.77
N GLU A 209 37.07 17.44 -11.57
CA GLU A 209 36.51 16.90 -10.33
C GLU A 209 35.08 17.41 -10.07
N LYS A 210 34.88 18.73 -10.13
CA LYS A 210 33.55 19.35 -9.94
C LYS A 210 32.59 19.02 -11.09
N GLY A 211 33.12 18.84 -12.30
CA GLY A 211 32.35 18.44 -13.47
C GLY A 211 31.80 17.02 -13.32
N GLU A 212 32.58 16.13 -12.73
CA GLU A 212 32.15 14.77 -12.42
C GLU A 212 31.08 14.74 -11.33
N ALA A 213 31.24 15.52 -10.25
CA ALA A 213 30.21 15.66 -9.22
C ALA A 213 28.88 16.18 -9.79
N TYR A 214 28.92 17.23 -10.62
CA TYR A 214 27.74 17.73 -11.33
C TYR A 214 27.08 16.64 -12.19
N ARG A 215 27.88 15.88 -12.94
CA ARG A 215 27.39 14.79 -13.79
C ARG A 215 26.72 13.67 -13.00
N ILE A 216 27.27 13.32 -11.83
CA ILE A 216 26.70 12.31 -10.92
C ILE A 216 25.30 12.75 -10.46
N PHE A 217 25.15 14.00 -9.99
CA PHE A 217 23.85 14.50 -9.55
C PHE A 217 22.82 14.58 -10.67
N VAL A 218 23.22 15.00 -11.88
CA VAL A 218 22.32 15.01 -13.05
C VAL A 218 21.84 13.59 -13.39
N LYS A 219 22.75 12.61 -13.43
CA LYS A 219 22.37 11.21 -13.69
C LYS A 219 21.42 10.64 -12.63
N ALA A 220 21.71 10.91 -11.35
CA ALA A 220 20.85 10.48 -10.24
C ALA A 220 19.46 11.12 -10.32
N PHE A 221 19.39 12.40 -10.73
CA PHE A 221 18.14 13.11 -10.96
C PHE A 221 17.34 12.48 -12.10
N ASP A 222 17.96 12.26 -13.26
CA ASP A 222 17.30 11.66 -14.43
C ASP A 222 16.76 10.26 -14.10
N HIS A 223 17.52 9.47 -13.33
CA HIS A 223 17.11 8.15 -12.88
C HIS A 223 15.87 8.22 -11.97
N LYS A 224 15.88 9.05 -10.91
CA LYS A 224 14.69 9.23 -10.05
C LYS A 224 13.50 9.85 -10.80
N ALA A 225 13.74 10.79 -11.70
CA ALA A 225 12.68 11.42 -12.48
C ALA A 225 12.01 10.42 -13.41
N SER A 226 12.78 9.50 -14.00
CA SER A 226 12.26 8.40 -14.81
C SER A 226 11.39 7.44 -14.00
N ALA A 227 11.80 7.11 -12.77
CA ALA A 227 10.98 6.28 -11.87
C ALA A 227 9.64 6.95 -11.51
N VAL A 228 9.66 8.26 -11.20
CA VAL A 228 8.44 9.03 -10.93
C VAL A 228 7.56 9.13 -12.18
N GLN A 229 8.15 9.33 -13.36
CA GLN A 229 7.41 9.36 -14.62
C GLN A 229 6.73 8.01 -14.90
N ALA A 230 7.41 6.89 -14.66
CA ALA A 230 6.81 5.56 -14.78
C ALA A 230 5.59 5.40 -13.85
N ALA A 231 5.69 5.85 -12.60
CA ALA A 231 4.56 5.82 -11.66
C ALA A 231 3.40 6.73 -12.12
N ILE A 232 3.70 7.89 -12.70
CA ILE A 232 2.70 8.79 -13.31
C ILE A 232 1.99 8.10 -14.48
N ASP A 233 2.74 7.39 -15.33
CA ASP A 233 2.18 6.73 -16.51
C ASP A 233 1.32 5.51 -16.11
N GLU A 234 1.69 4.82 -15.04
CA GLU A 234 0.94 3.66 -14.52
C GLU A 234 -0.33 4.03 -13.76
N VAL A 235 -0.44 5.26 -13.24
CA VAL A 235 -1.53 5.66 -12.34
C VAL A 235 -2.92 5.41 -12.93
N ALA A 236 -3.10 5.58 -14.25
CA ALA A 236 -4.38 5.34 -14.91
C ALA A 236 -4.80 3.86 -14.85
N THR A 237 -3.84 2.94 -14.97
CA THR A 237 -4.06 1.50 -14.81
C THR A 237 -4.44 1.19 -13.36
N GLN A 238 -3.70 1.75 -12.40
CA GLN A 238 -3.98 1.59 -10.97
C GLN A 238 -5.39 2.10 -10.60
N VAL A 239 -5.81 3.24 -11.15
CA VAL A 239 -7.18 3.77 -11.01
C VAL A 239 -8.22 2.76 -11.44
N SER A 240 -8.09 2.18 -12.63
CA SER A 240 -9.06 1.20 -13.13
C SER A 240 -9.11 -0.06 -12.26
N LEU A 241 -7.97 -0.51 -11.75
CA LEU A 241 -7.89 -1.68 -10.87
C LEU A 241 -8.57 -1.41 -9.52
N HIS A 242 -8.31 -0.27 -8.91
CA HIS A 242 -8.92 0.12 -7.64
C HIS A 242 -10.42 0.35 -7.78
N GLN A 243 -10.90 0.92 -8.89
CA GLN A 243 -12.33 1.02 -9.18
C GLN A 243 -13.01 -0.35 -9.23
N HIS A 244 -12.37 -1.34 -9.86
CA HIS A 244 -12.91 -2.69 -9.91
C HIS A 244 -12.98 -3.35 -8.52
N GLU A 245 -11.95 -3.15 -7.68
CA GLU A 245 -11.94 -3.61 -6.29
C GLU A 245 -13.06 -2.97 -5.46
N LEU A 246 -13.28 -1.67 -5.61
CA LEU A 246 -14.39 -0.96 -4.93
C LEU A 246 -15.76 -1.51 -5.32
N LEU A 247 -15.98 -1.79 -6.62
CA LEU A 247 -17.23 -2.39 -7.09
C LEU A 247 -17.42 -3.80 -6.52
N LYS A 248 -16.35 -4.60 -6.49
CA LYS A 248 -16.36 -5.94 -5.91
C LYS A 248 -16.67 -5.92 -4.42
N PHE A 249 -16.05 -5.01 -3.66
CA PHE A 249 -16.34 -4.79 -2.25
C PHE A 249 -17.82 -4.40 -2.04
N SER A 250 -18.30 -3.41 -2.78
CA SER A 250 -19.69 -2.93 -2.68
C SER A 250 -20.70 -4.03 -2.94
N ARG A 251 -20.44 -4.88 -3.96
CA ARG A 251 -21.27 -6.04 -4.27
C ARG A 251 -21.29 -7.06 -3.13
N GLU A 252 -20.13 -7.35 -2.53
CA GLU A 252 -20.06 -8.31 -1.42
C GLU A 252 -20.84 -7.80 -0.20
N VAL A 253 -20.73 -6.51 0.12
CA VAL A 253 -21.49 -5.88 1.21
C VAL A 253 -23.00 -5.92 0.92
N SER A 254 -23.42 -5.64 -0.32
CA SER A 254 -24.83 -5.78 -0.72
C SER A 254 -25.35 -7.20 -0.52
N VAL A 255 -24.60 -8.20 -0.98
CA VAL A 255 -24.97 -9.63 -0.82
C VAL A 255 -25.04 -10.03 0.65
N PHE A 256 -24.14 -9.50 1.48
CA PHE A 256 -24.19 -9.69 2.92
C PHE A 256 -25.47 -9.11 3.51
N ASN A 257 -25.78 -7.84 3.23
CA ASN A 257 -26.98 -7.16 3.74
C ASN A 257 -28.26 -7.87 3.30
N ASP A 258 -28.36 -8.29 2.04
CA ASP A 258 -29.48 -9.10 1.55
C ASP A 258 -29.60 -10.42 2.30
N SER A 259 -28.47 -11.06 2.61
CA SER A 259 -28.48 -12.28 3.39
C SER A 259 -28.90 -12.07 4.84
N VAL A 260 -28.53 -10.95 5.46
CA VAL A 260 -28.97 -10.59 6.82
C VAL A 260 -30.48 -10.39 6.81
N PHE A 261 -30.97 -9.57 5.89
CA PHE A 261 -32.40 -9.32 5.70
C PHE A 261 -33.19 -10.62 5.53
N ASN A 262 -32.76 -11.49 4.61
CA ASN A 262 -33.43 -12.76 4.35
C ASN A 262 -33.40 -13.69 5.57
N SER A 263 -32.29 -13.74 6.32
CA SER A 263 -32.18 -14.58 7.52
C SER A 263 -33.12 -14.13 8.63
N LEU A 264 -33.31 -12.81 8.80
CA LEU A 264 -34.24 -12.26 9.78
C LEU A 264 -35.70 -12.39 9.30
N ASN A 265 -35.96 -12.08 8.03
CA ASN A 265 -37.30 -12.15 7.45
C ASN A 265 -37.86 -13.58 7.43
N GLU A 266 -37.02 -14.60 7.19
CA GLU A 266 -37.42 -16.02 7.31
C GLU A 266 -37.98 -16.32 8.71
N VAL A 267 -37.38 -15.74 9.76
CA VAL A 267 -37.85 -15.93 11.13
C VAL A 267 -39.16 -15.18 11.36
N ILE A 268 -39.26 -13.92 10.91
CA ILE A 268 -40.44 -13.05 11.05
C ILE A 268 -41.67 -13.67 10.34
N LEU A 269 -41.52 -14.12 9.09
CA LEU A 269 -42.59 -14.74 8.33
C LEU A 269 -43.10 -16.03 8.99
N ARG A 270 -42.20 -16.82 9.58
CA ARG A 270 -42.57 -18.03 10.33
C ARG A 270 -43.30 -17.75 11.64
N LEU A 271 -43.31 -16.50 12.10
CA LEU A 271 -44.10 -16.04 13.23
C LEU A 271 -45.48 -15.51 12.81
N GLY A 272 -45.78 -15.50 11.51
CA GLY A 272 -47.04 -14.98 10.96
C GLY A 272 -47.03 -13.46 10.75
N TYR A 273 -45.93 -12.77 11.04
CA TYR A 273 -45.79 -11.35 10.77
C TYR A 273 -45.40 -11.13 9.31
N HIS A 274 -46.08 -10.18 8.66
CA HIS A 274 -45.82 -9.78 7.29
C HIS A 274 -45.19 -8.39 7.31
N ILE A 275 -44.03 -8.24 6.66
CA ILE A 275 -43.42 -6.92 6.47
C ILE A 275 -44.24 -6.21 5.38
N GLN A 276 -44.96 -5.14 5.74
CA GLN A 276 -45.61 -4.27 4.76
C GLN A 276 -44.53 -3.53 3.97
N LYS A 277 -44.62 -3.57 2.63
CA LYS A 277 -43.73 -2.85 1.72
C LYS A 277 -44.03 -1.37 1.71
#